data_AF-A0A4Q2D1H6-F1
#
_entry.id   AF-A0A4Q2D1H6-F1
#
_cell.length_a   1.000
_cell.length_b   1.000
_cell.length_c   1.000
_cell.angle_alpha   90.00
_cell.angle_beta   90.00
_cell.angle_gamma   90.00
#
_symmetry.space_group_name_H-M   'P 1'
#
loop_
_entity.id
_entity.type
_entity.pdbx_description
1 polymer ?
#
loop_
_entity_poly.entity_id
_entity_poly.type
_entity_poly.pdbx_seq_one_letter_code
_entity_poly.pdbx_strand_id
1 'polypeptide(L)'
;MAFQQNGSSTNFFQNSQNWPLKYIHQNVATGALHDSDERYPPPSCYTNTREDVFKRIAESDKAIIVIHSRSGQGKSAIAQTLTERHEEEGTLGAAFFFDKTSPNCNNPSRLVTTLATQLARYVQGLEDGIAHAIKLHPTIAKSALKQQVDKLIIAPFQALMAANFDGAQDQVKWWVILDGLDECIATSANRRGPTRRESERAQLLVLDLVLKLQSSRLPFSFAIFTRPQRGIMDCCRQNSNVIEMFDICSLPSHETDVETFLRVALGRIAPNGRSGDEDRGEDEGEGPRQVDDDVDEDSAKPDWPDEDRMQQLIDMTRGDMLAASTVIKRIEDVEGDPDDELDRLLENGLQPDPAPEAEPTVTPSAIAGLFTGATIQQIGNIQLGGTNVYYTNPTNNVYDVNLGGSRQVHSIGPVLPHEEGQRRLT
;
A
#
# COMPACT_ATOMS: atom_id res chain seq x y z
N MET A 1 62.65 17.21 -1.41
CA MET A 1 61.59 16.94 -0.42
C MET A 1 60.40 17.78 -0.82
N ALA A 2 59.49 17.22 -1.61
CA ALA A 2 58.33 17.91 -2.14
C ALA A 2 57.07 17.47 -1.37
N PHE A 3 56.27 18.45 -1.02
CA PHE A 3 55.04 18.37 -0.24
C PHE A 3 54.02 17.42 -0.86
N GLN A 4 53.42 16.59 0.00
CA GLN A 4 52.18 15.87 -0.28
C GLN A 4 51.17 16.25 0.81
N GLN A 5 50.25 17.16 0.49
CA GLN A 5 48.95 17.27 1.14
C GLN A 5 47.93 17.65 0.08
N ASN A 6 46.97 16.76 -0.17
CA ASN A 6 45.55 17.08 -0.36
C ASN A 6 44.82 15.82 -0.87
N GLY A 7 43.85 15.35 -0.09
CA GLY A 7 42.99 14.22 -0.48
C GLY A 7 41.80 13.95 0.45
N SER A 8 41.78 14.45 1.69
CA SER A 8 40.79 14.00 2.69
C SER A 8 39.74 15.02 3.12
N SER A 9 39.82 16.28 2.66
CA SER A 9 38.92 17.34 3.14
C SER A 9 37.64 17.49 2.32
N THR A 10 37.57 17.01 1.08
CA THR A 10 36.37 17.19 0.23
C THR A 10 35.21 16.27 0.63
N ASN A 11 35.49 15.05 1.10
CA ASN A 11 34.45 14.07 1.46
C ASN A 11 33.77 14.32 2.81
N PHE A 12 34.42 15.03 3.75
CA PHE A 12 33.82 15.35 5.05
C PHE A 12 32.84 16.54 4.99
N PHE A 13 33.12 17.54 4.15
CA PHE A 13 32.26 18.74 4.01
C PHE A 13 31.01 18.49 3.14
N GLN A 14 31.06 17.58 2.17
CA GLN A 14 29.86 17.17 1.41
C GLN A 14 28.87 16.38 2.29
N ASN A 15 29.37 15.49 3.15
CA ASN A 15 28.52 14.73 4.09
C ASN A 15 27.83 15.61 5.14
N SER A 16 28.41 16.76 5.52
CA SER A 16 27.79 17.68 6.49
C SER A 16 26.74 18.60 5.88
N GLN A 17 26.69 18.78 4.55
CA GLN A 17 25.69 19.63 3.90
C GLN A 17 24.39 18.89 3.58
N ASN A 18 24.44 17.56 3.41
CA ASN A 18 23.29 16.76 3.00
C ASN A 18 22.47 16.15 4.17
N TRP A 19 22.77 16.53 5.41
CA TRP A 19 22.00 16.11 6.57
C TRP A 19 20.49 16.44 6.50
N PRO A 20 20.03 17.56 5.89
CA PRO A 20 18.61 17.89 5.85
C PRO A 20 17.81 16.87 5.05
N LEU A 21 18.32 16.46 3.89
CA LEU A 21 17.65 15.46 3.05
C LEU A 21 17.69 14.09 3.71
N LYS A 22 18.84 13.70 4.28
CA LYS A 22 18.94 12.48 5.08
C LYS A 22 17.92 12.47 6.24
N TYR A 23 17.71 13.61 6.88
CA TYR A 23 16.74 13.76 7.96
C TYR A 23 15.30 13.60 7.48
N ILE A 24 14.90 14.19 6.36
CA ILE A 24 13.53 14.01 5.85
C ILE A 24 13.28 12.58 5.35
N HIS A 25 14.26 11.96 4.68
CA HIS A 25 14.18 10.56 4.26
C HIS A 25 13.94 9.59 5.43
N GLN A 26 14.51 9.85 6.61
CA GLN A 26 14.26 9.04 7.82
C GLN A 26 12.82 9.16 8.36
N ASN A 27 12.06 10.15 7.90
CA ASN A 27 10.68 10.41 8.30
C ASN A 27 9.68 10.13 7.15
N VAL A 28 10.10 9.39 6.13
CA VAL A 28 9.23 8.89 5.05
C VAL A 28 8.50 7.61 5.52
N ALA A 29 7.27 7.43 5.08
CA ALA A 29 6.58 6.14 5.13
C ALA A 29 6.90 5.37 3.84
N THR A 30 7.98 4.59 3.85
CA THR A 30 8.45 3.88 2.65
C THR A 30 7.41 2.89 2.12
N GLY A 31 6.72 2.18 3.01
CA GLY A 31 5.60 1.29 2.65
C GLY A 31 4.42 1.97 1.94
N ALA A 32 4.30 3.29 2.03
CA ALA A 32 3.21 4.05 1.39
C ALA A 32 3.58 4.56 -0.02
N LEU A 33 4.81 4.34 -0.48
CA LEU A 33 5.23 4.71 -1.84
C LEU A 33 4.64 3.75 -2.87
N HIS A 34 4.41 4.22 -4.09
CA HIS A 34 3.84 3.38 -5.15
C HIS A 34 4.83 2.30 -5.64
N ASP A 35 6.13 2.56 -5.50
CA ASP A 35 7.26 1.70 -5.87
C ASP A 35 7.85 0.91 -4.69
N SER A 36 7.12 0.83 -3.56
CA SER A 36 7.56 0.08 -2.38
C SER A 36 7.50 -1.43 -2.58
N ASP A 37 8.57 -2.13 -2.17
CA ASP A 37 8.63 -3.61 -2.12
C ASP A 37 7.55 -4.21 -1.19
N GLU A 38 7.14 -3.48 -0.15
CA GLU A 38 6.03 -3.89 0.74
C GLU A 38 4.70 -4.03 -0.01
N ARG A 39 4.60 -3.48 -1.22
CA ARG A 39 3.40 -3.52 -2.07
C ARG A 39 3.56 -4.47 -3.26
N TYR A 40 4.63 -5.27 -3.33
CA TYR A 40 4.86 -6.18 -4.45
C TYR A 40 4.03 -7.49 -4.34
N PRO A 41 3.43 -7.97 -5.44
CA PRO A 41 3.24 -7.28 -6.72
C PRO A 41 2.20 -6.14 -6.58
N PRO A 42 2.43 -4.97 -7.20
CA PRO A 42 1.51 -3.85 -7.07
C PRO A 42 0.16 -4.19 -7.72
N PRO A 43 -0.97 -3.79 -7.13
CA PRO A 43 -2.27 -3.97 -7.77
C PRO A 43 -2.34 -3.11 -9.03
N SER A 44 -2.74 -3.65 -10.17
CA SER A 44 -2.82 -2.89 -11.42
C SER A 44 -4.14 -3.16 -12.15
N CYS A 45 -4.61 -2.17 -12.91
CA CYS A 45 -5.77 -2.32 -13.77
C CYS A 45 -5.41 -3.18 -14.98
N TYR A 46 -6.33 -4.05 -15.40
CA TYR A 46 -6.17 -4.81 -16.62
C TYR A 46 -6.37 -3.90 -17.83
N THR A 47 -5.68 -4.20 -18.92
CA THR A 47 -5.81 -3.48 -20.19
C THR A 47 -7.28 -3.36 -20.59
N ASN A 48 -7.70 -2.17 -21.02
CA ASN A 48 -9.07 -1.83 -21.43
C ASN A 48 -10.13 -1.90 -20.32
N THR A 49 -9.73 -1.95 -19.05
CA THR A 49 -10.67 -1.80 -17.92
C THR A 49 -10.51 -0.43 -17.28
N ARG A 50 -11.58 0.08 -16.67
CA ARG A 50 -11.59 1.34 -15.89
C ARG A 50 -11.28 2.59 -16.73
N GLU A 51 -11.35 2.51 -18.05
CA GLU A 51 -11.06 3.63 -18.94
C GLU A 51 -12.01 4.82 -18.74
N ASP A 52 -13.28 4.58 -18.41
CA ASP A 52 -14.20 5.67 -18.05
C ASP A 52 -13.80 6.38 -16.75
N VAL A 53 -13.17 5.66 -15.81
CA VAL A 53 -12.64 6.29 -14.58
C VAL A 53 -11.50 7.22 -14.94
N PHE A 54 -10.53 6.76 -15.72
CA PHE A 54 -9.39 7.56 -16.14
C PHE A 54 -9.82 8.76 -17.00
N LYS A 55 -10.74 8.54 -17.95
CA LYS A 55 -11.33 9.59 -18.76
C LYS A 55 -12.00 10.66 -17.89
N ARG A 56 -12.81 10.26 -16.92
CA ARG A 56 -13.49 11.20 -16.02
C ARG A 56 -12.51 12.00 -15.16
N ILE A 57 -11.41 11.39 -14.73
CA ILE A 57 -10.33 12.07 -14.02
C ILE A 57 -9.67 13.13 -14.93
N ALA A 58 -9.36 12.77 -16.17
CA ALA A 58 -8.70 13.65 -17.14
C ALA A 58 -9.59 14.83 -17.59
N GLU A 59 -10.90 14.61 -17.72
CA GLU A 59 -11.86 15.61 -18.18
C GLU A 59 -12.34 16.57 -17.07
N SER A 60 -12.00 16.31 -15.80
CA SER A 60 -12.44 17.14 -14.69
C SER A 60 -11.86 18.56 -14.73
N ASP A 61 -12.70 19.55 -14.46
CA ASP A 61 -12.28 20.95 -14.25
C ASP A 61 -11.81 21.21 -12.81
N LYS A 62 -11.95 20.23 -11.90
CA LYS A 62 -11.62 20.36 -10.48
C LYS A 62 -10.17 19.96 -10.20
N ALA A 63 -9.57 20.66 -9.25
CA ALA A 63 -8.23 20.34 -8.76
C ALA A 63 -8.23 19.15 -7.81
N ILE A 64 -9.37 18.78 -7.23
CA ILE A 64 -9.48 17.65 -6.31
C ILE A 64 -10.59 16.73 -6.81
N ILE A 65 -10.25 15.47 -7.01
CA ILE A 65 -11.17 14.44 -7.48
C ILE A 65 -11.18 13.35 -6.42
N VAL A 66 -12.35 13.08 -5.85
CA VAL A 66 -12.56 12.04 -4.85
C VAL A 66 -13.31 10.89 -5.50
N ILE A 67 -12.60 9.79 -5.71
CA ILE A 67 -13.11 8.56 -6.29
C ILE A 67 -13.48 7.63 -5.14
N HIS A 68 -14.76 7.29 -5.04
CA HIS A 68 -15.21 6.38 -3.99
C HIS A 68 -15.93 5.17 -4.53
N SER A 69 -15.96 4.13 -3.71
CA SER A 69 -16.75 2.92 -3.93
C SER A 69 -16.65 2.00 -2.72
N ARG A 70 -17.49 0.97 -2.67
CA ARG A 70 -17.37 -0.11 -1.67
C ARG A 70 -16.04 -0.88 -1.81
N SER A 71 -15.77 -1.76 -0.86
CA SER A 71 -14.62 -2.68 -0.96
C SER A 71 -14.74 -3.55 -2.22
N GLY A 72 -13.63 -4.02 -2.77
CA GLY A 72 -13.63 -4.96 -3.91
C GLY A 72 -13.73 -4.35 -5.30
N GLN A 73 -13.97 -3.04 -5.43
CA GLN A 73 -14.11 -2.39 -6.75
C GLN A 73 -12.77 -2.01 -7.44
N GLY A 74 -11.62 -2.40 -6.89
CA GLY A 74 -10.31 -2.16 -7.50
C GLY A 74 -9.75 -0.73 -7.35
N LYS A 75 -10.16 0.04 -6.34
CA LYS A 75 -9.67 1.42 -6.10
C LYS A 75 -8.13 1.52 -6.08
N SER A 76 -7.46 0.67 -5.31
CA SER A 76 -6.00 0.69 -5.20
C SER A 76 -5.31 0.32 -6.52
N ALA A 77 -5.92 -0.54 -7.34
CA ALA A 77 -5.42 -0.86 -8.69
C ALA A 77 -5.53 0.35 -9.63
N ILE A 78 -6.65 1.08 -9.57
CA ILE A 78 -6.85 2.32 -10.32
C ILE A 78 -5.85 3.38 -9.85
N ALA A 79 -5.67 3.54 -8.53
CA ALA A 79 -4.74 4.50 -7.95
C ALA A 79 -3.28 4.21 -8.33
N GLN A 80 -2.88 2.93 -8.31
CA GLN A 80 -1.56 2.50 -8.78
C GLN A 80 -1.37 2.81 -10.26
N THR A 81 -2.30 2.36 -11.11
CA THR A 81 -2.22 2.57 -12.56
C THR A 81 -2.18 4.05 -12.91
N LEU A 82 -2.99 4.88 -12.23
CA LEU A 82 -2.97 6.33 -12.41
C LEU A 82 -1.63 6.94 -12.01
N THR A 83 -1.03 6.43 -10.92
CA THR A 83 0.28 6.89 -10.46
C THR A 83 1.36 6.55 -11.48
N GLU A 84 1.38 5.32 -11.99
CA GLU A 84 2.32 4.86 -13.02
C GLU A 84 2.18 5.67 -14.31
N ARG A 85 0.94 5.89 -14.80
CA ARG A 85 0.68 6.75 -15.99
C ARG A 85 1.26 8.16 -15.81
N HIS A 86 1.03 8.80 -14.65
CA HIS A 86 1.57 10.14 -14.40
C HIS A 86 3.08 10.16 -14.16
N GLU A 87 3.68 9.08 -13.66
CA GLU A 87 5.14 8.94 -13.58
C GLU A 87 5.75 8.87 -14.99
N GLU A 88 5.19 8.04 -15.87
CA GLU A 88 5.60 7.92 -17.28
C GLU A 88 5.45 9.24 -18.05
N GLU A 89 4.36 9.98 -17.80
CA GLU A 89 4.12 11.30 -18.38
C GLU A 89 4.99 12.42 -17.79
N GLY A 90 5.71 12.16 -16.69
CA GLY A 90 6.53 13.15 -15.99
C GLY A 90 5.71 14.24 -15.27
N THR A 91 4.46 13.93 -14.91
CA THR A 91 3.53 14.85 -14.22
C THR A 91 3.20 14.42 -12.79
N LEU A 92 3.72 13.27 -12.34
CA LEU A 92 3.58 12.81 -10.97
C LEU A 92 4.32 13.74 -10.00
N GLY A 93 3.60 14.26 -9.01
CA GLY A 93 4.18 15.01 -7.89
C GLY A 93 4.47 14.15 -6.67
N ALA A 94 3.52 13.27 -6.31
CA ALA A 94 3.69 12.31 -5.22
C ALA A 94 2.53 11.29 -5.20
N ALA A 95 2.75 10.14 -4.58
CA ALA A 95 1.69 9.21 -4.21
C ALA A 95 1.81 8.76 -2.75
N PHE A 96 0.68 8.49 -2.09
CA PHE A 96 0.65 7.94 -0.75
C PHE A 96 -0.48 6.91 -0.62
N PHE A 97 -0.09 5.66 -0.38
CA PHE A 97 -1.00 4.54 -0.18
C PHE A 97 -1.13 4.27 1.31
N PHE A 98 -2.28 4.65 1.88
CA PHE A 98 -2.61 4.25 3.24
C PHE A 98 -2.87 2.75 3.29
N ASP A 99 -2.32 2.11 4.31
CA ASP A 99 -2.55 0.70 4.61
C ASP A 99 -2.83 0.58 6.10
N LYS A 100 -4.05 0.17 6.46
CA LYS A 100 -4.48 0.00 7.85
C LYS A 100 -3.61 -0.97 8.65
N THR A 101 -2.96 -1.92 7.97
CA THR A 101 -2.17 -2.99 8.59
C THR A 101 -0.73 -2.57 8.90
N SER A 102 -0.20 -1.57 8.19
CA SER A 102 1.14 -1.02 8.41
C SER A 102 1.13 0.18 9.37
N PRO A 103 1.75 0.10 10.56
CA PRO A 103 1.78 1.21 11.54
C PRO A 103 2.45 2.49 11.03
N ASN A 104 3.29 2.40 10.00
CA ASN A 104 3.96 3.55 9.40
C ASN A 104 3.12 4.21 8.30
N CYS A 105 2.15 3.48 7.73
CA CYS A 105 1.33 3.92 6.60
C CYS A 105 -0.14 4.13 6.96
N ASN A 106 -0.58 3.66 8.13
CA ASN A 106 -1.97 3.74 8.57
C ASN A 106 -2.39 5.08 9.20
N ASN A 107 -1.51 6.09 9.22
CA ASN A 107 -1.80 7.35 9.88
C ASN A 107 -1.09 8.52 9.18
N PRO A 108 -1.52 9.77 9.38
CA PRO A 108 -1.04 10.88 8.57
C PRO A 108 0.29 11.47 9.08
N SER A 109 0.91 10.93 10.13
CA SER A 109 2.09 11.53 10.79
C SER A 109 3.29 11.72 9.86
N ARG A 110 3.46 10.83 8.87
CA ARG A 110 4.51 10.87 7.86
C ARG A 110 4.03 11.29 6.48
N LEU A 111 2.75 11.65 6.34
CA LEU A 111 2.17 12.00 5.04
C LEU A 111 2.96 13.15 4.40
N VAL A 112 3.08 14.27 5.11
CA VAL A 112 3.65 15.49 4.53
C VAL A 112 5.15 15.36 4.25
N THR A 113 5.92 14.71 5.10
CA THR A 113 7.34 14.41 4.85
C THR A 113 7.53 13.49 3.66
N THR A 114 6.65 12.50 3.49
CA THR A 114 6.65 11.59 2.33
C THR A 114 6.31 12.31 1.04
N LEU A 115 5.26 13.15 1.04
CA LEU A 115 4.89 13.98 -0.10
C LEU A 115 6.01 14.96 -0.47
N ALA A 116 6.58 15.68 0.50
CA ALA A 116 7.67 16.62 0.27
C ALA A 116 8.92 15.94 -0.32
N THR A 117 9.25 14.73 0.15
CA THR A 117 10.39 13.97 -0.38
C THR A 117 10.17 13.55 -1.84
N GLN A 118 8.97 13.09 -2.19
CA GLN A 118 8.62 12.75 -3.58
C GLN A 118 8.59 13.98 -4.47
N LEU A 119 8.01 15.09 -4.00
CA LEU A 119 8.00 16.35 -4.74
C LEU A 119 9.43 16.85 -5.02
N ALA A 120 10.38 16.68 -4.07
CA ALA A 120 11.78 17.00 -4.31
C ALA A 120 12.42 16.14 -5.41
N ARG A 121 11.98 14.88 -5.56
CA ARG A 121 12.45 13.94 -6.60
C ARG A 121 11.93 14.34 -7.98
N TYR A 122 10.66 14.73 -8.10
CA TYR A 122 10.02 14.97 -9.41
C TYR A 122 10.07 16.44 -9.86
N VAL A 123 10.07 17.39 -8.92
CA VAL A 123 10.05 18.83 -9.22
C VAL A 123 11.44 19.42 -9.08
N GLN A 124 12.09 19.64 -10.23
CA GLN A 124 13.44 20.17 -10.29
C GLN A 124 13.59 21.50 -9.51
N GLY A 125 14.61 21.56 -8.65
CA GLY A 125 14.93 22.75 -7.84
C GLY A 125 14.17 22.85 -6.51
N LEU A 126 13.16 22.01 -6.27
CA LEU A 126 12.43 22.02 -5.00
C LEU A 126 13.26 21.46 -3.83
N GLU A 127 14.15 20.51 -4.13
CA GLU A 127 15.06 19.87 -3.17
C GLU A 127 15.84 20.90 -2.32
N ASP A 128 16.40 21.94 -2.96
CA ASP A 128 17.16 23.00 -2.28
C ASP A 128 16.28 23.82 -1.33
N GLY A 129 15.06 24.13 -1.75
CA GLY A 129 14.08 24.84 -0.93
C GLY A 129 13.67 24.04 0.31
N ILE A 130 13.45 22.74 0.14
CA ILE A 130 13.12 21.82 1.24
C ILE A 130 14.32 21.67 2.19
N ALA A 131 15.53 21.47 1.66
CA ALA A 131 16.73 21.38 2.46
C ALA A 131 16.97 22.67 3.27
N HIS A 132 16.74 23.83 2.68
CA HIS A 132 16.81 25.12 3.36
C HIS A 132 15.76 25.23 4.48
N ALA A 133 14.51 24.85 4.22
CA ALA A 133 13.44 24.86 5.22
C ALA A 133 13.77 23.98 6.44
N ILE A 134 14.37 22.80 6.22
CA ILE A 134 14.81 21.90 7.30
C ILE A 134 15.98 22.50 8.09
N LYS A 135 16.93 23.19 7.43
CA LYS A 135 18.00 23.90 8.14
C LYS A 135 17.45 25.00 9.06
N LEU A 136 16.41 25.72 8.61
CA LEU A 136 15.72 26.73 9.43
C LEU A 136 14.83 26.13 10.52
N HIS A 137 14.28 24.94 10.28
CA HIS A 137 13.36 24.27 11.19
C HIS A 137 13.78 22.79 11.43
N PRO A 138 14.82 22.54 12.25
CA PRO A 138 15.39 21.19 12.41
C PRO A 138 14.46 20.14 13.02
N THR A 139 13.32 20.55 13.60
CA THR A 139 12.31 19.67 14.21
C THR A 139 11.05 19.52 13.34
N ILE A 140 11.08 20.02 12.10
CA ILE A 140 9.89 20.14 11.25
C ILE A 140 9.17 18.80 11.02
N ALA A 141 9.90 17.69 10.88
CA ALA A 141 9.29 16.37 10.69
C ALA A 141 8.44 15.88 11.87
N LYS A 142 8.61 16.49 13.06
CA LYS A 142 7.82 16.21 14.27
C LYS A 142 6.82 17.32 14.60
N SER A 143 6.75 18.36 13.79
CA SER A 143 5.82 19.48 13.98
C SER A 143 4.41 19.09 13.52
N ALA A 144 3.41 19.90 13.89
CA ALA A 144 2.04 19.71 13.42
C ALA A 144 1.97 19.68 11.88
N LEU A 145 1.17 18.78 11.31
CA LEU A 145 1.11 18.56 9.85
C LEU A 145 0.82 19.85 9.05
N LYS A 146 0.00 20.76 9.60
CA LYS A 146 -0.25 22.07 8.96
C LYS A 146 1.02 22.91 8.80
N GLN A 147 1.92 22.86 9.80
CA GLN A 147 3.22 23.54 9.76
C GLN A 147 4.17 22.84 8.80
N GLN A 148 4.14 21.50 8.76
CA GLN A 148 4.89 20.74 7.76
C GLN A 148 4.47 21.15 6.34
N VAL A 149 3.16 21.26 6.06
CA VAL A 149 2.66 21.68 4.75
C VAL A 149 3.15 23.10 4.40
N ASP A 150 3.07 24.04 5.34
CA ASP A 150 3.54 25.41 5.13
C ASP A 150 5.02 25.48 4.79
N LYS A 151 5.85 24.74 5.54
CA LYS A 151 7.30 24.89 5.51
C LYS A 151 8.00 23.97 4.52
N LEU A 152 7.48 22.77 4.29
CA LEU A 152 8.09 21.76 3.43
C LEU A 152 7.49 21.73 2.02
N ILE A 153 6.28 22.23 1.82
CA ILE A 153 5.63 22.20 0.51
C ILE A 153 5.35 23.62 0.03
N ILE A 154 4.50 24.37 0.73
CA ILE A 154 3.99 25.66 0.23
C ILE A 154 5.11 26.67 0.04
N ALA A 155 5.88 26.98 1.09
CA ALA A 155 6.91 28.01 1.00
C ALA A 155 8.02 27.65 0.00
N PRO A 156 8.57 26.42 -0.03
CA PRO A 156 9.52 26.02 -1.07
C PRO A 156 8.96 26.14 -2.49
N PHE A 157 7.74 25.68 -2.75
CA PHE A 157 7.13 25.78 -4.08
C PHE A 157 6.90 27.23 -4.50
N GLN A 158 6.37 28.07 -3.61
CA GLN A 158 6.13 29.48 -3.92
C GLN A 158 7.44 30.22 -4.23
N ALA A 159 8.51 29.91 -3.49
CA ALA A 159 9.84 30.46 -3.78
C ALA A 159 10.36 29.99 -5.16
N LEU A 160 10.16 28.71 -5.50
CA LEU A 160 10.55 28.15 -6.81
C LEU A 160 9.77 28.81 -7.96
N MET A 161 8.44 28.93 -7.86
CA MET A 161 7.62 29.61 -8.87
C MET A 161 8.01 31.08 -9.02
N ALA A 162 8.32 31.76 -7.91
CA ALA A 162 8.78 33.14 -7.92
C ALA A 162 10.23 33.31 -8.44
N ALA A 163 11.02 32.25 -8.52
CA ALA A 163 12.35 32.29 -9.12
C ALA A 163 12.29 32.01 -10.63
N ASN A 164 11.37 31.17 -11.07
CA ASN A 164 11.22 30.72 -12.46
C ASN A 164 10.29 31.63 -13.29
N PHE A 165 10.49 32.96 -13.21
CA PHE A 165 9.64 34.03 -13.77
C PHE A 165 9.52 34.08 -15.32
N ASP A 166 9.66 32.96 -16.02
CA ASP A 166 9.23 32.83 -17.42
C ASP A 166 7.87 32.12 -17.42
N GLY A 167 6.83 32.80 -17.90
CA GLY A 167 5.42 32.37 -17.91
C GLY A 167 5.07 31.08 -18.67
N ALA A 168 6.02 30.16 -18.81
CA ALA A 168 5.89 28.83 -19.39
C ALA A 168 5.46 27.75 -18.37
N GLN A 169 5.54 28.01 -17.05
CA GLN A 169 5.11 27.05 -16.02
C GLN A 169 3.59 27.00 -15.77
N ASP A 170 2.80 27.86 -16.42
CA ASP A 170 1.33 27.94 -16.23
C ASP A 170 0.55 26.68 -16.70
N GLN A 171 1.23 25.65 -17.24
CA GLN A 171 0.58 24.48 -17.85
C GLN A 171 0.82 23.14 -17.15
N VAL A 172 1.84 23.00 -16.29
CA VAL A 172 2.16 21.69 -15.68
C VAL A 172 1.38 21.53 -14.38
N LYS A 173 0.47 20.54 -14.34
CA LYS A 173 -0.21 20.10 -13.12
C LYS A 173 0.57 18.96 -12.50
N TRP A 174 0.94 19.09 -11.23
CA TRP A 174 1.58 18.01 -10.47
C TRP A 174 0.50 17.17 -9.77
N TRP A 175 0.41 15.90 -10.13
CA TRP A 175 -0.57 15.00 -9.56
C TRP A 175 -0.12 14.45 -8.20
N VAL A 176 -1.01 14.52 -7.23
CA VAL A 176 -0.86 13.92 -5.91
C VAL A 176 -1.94 12.86 -5.71
N ILE A 177 -1.54 11.59 -5.69
CA ILE A 177 -2.44 10.45 -5.55
C ILE A 177 -2.49 10.02 -4.09
N LEU A 178 -3.68 9.95 -3.49
CA LEU A 178 -3.89 9.46 -2.13
C LEU A 178 -4.83 8.26 -2.18
N ASP A 179 -4.32 7.06 -1.94
CA ASP A 179 -5.13 5.83 -1.91
C ASP A 179 -5.44 5.39 -0.48
N GLY A 180 -6.62 4.82 -0.27
CA GLY A 180 -7.02 4.26 1.00
C GLY A 180 -7.24 5.30 2.10
N LEU A 181 -7.73 6.51 1.80
CA LEU A 181 -7.92 7.54 2.84
C LEU A 181 -8.74 7.03 4.03
N ASP A 182 -9.72 6.15 3.79
CA ASP A 182 -10.55 5.55 4.84
C ASP A 182 -9.81 4.55 5.76
N GLU A 183 -8.60 4.12 5.37
CA GLU A 183 -7.67 3.31 6.14
C GLU A 183 -6.78 4.14 7.07
N CYS A 184 -6.79 5.47 6.92
CA CYS A 184 -6.14 6.39 7.84
C CYS A 184 -6.83 6.34 9.22
N ILE A 185 -6.08 5.89 10.21
CA ILE A 185 -6.47 5.76 11.60
C ILE A 185 -5.61 6.66 12.49
N ALA A 186 -6.18 7.03 13.65
CA ALA A 186 -5.45 7.76 14.67
C ALA A 186 -4.81 6.81 15.67
N THR A 187 -3.48 6.85 15.79
CA THR A 187 -2.77 6.11 16.84
C THR A 187 -2.83 6.89 18.15
N SER A 188 -3.40 6.30 19.20
CA SER A 188 -3.37 6.86 20.57
C SER A 188 -2.43 6.05 21.44
N ALA A 189 -1.41 6.70 22.02
CA ALA A 189 -0.36 6.04 22.79
C ALA A 189 -0.87 5.25 24.02
N ASN A 190 -2.09 5.53 24.50
CA ASN A 190 -2.64 5.00 25.75
C ASN A 190 -3.93 4.18 25.56
N ARG A 191 -4.26 3.72 24.35
CA ARG A 191 -5.47 2.89 24.10
C ARG A 191 -5.15 1.62 23.34
N ARG A 192 -5.97 0.59 23.57
CA ARG A 192 -5.91 -0.72 22.87
C ARG A 192 -6.20 -0.63 21.36
N GLY A 193 -6.64 0.52 20.86
CA GLY A 193 -6.85 0.79 19.43
C GLY A 193 -7.50 2.14 19.16
N PRO A 194 -7.52 2.59 17.88
CA PRO A 194 -8.22 3.81 17.46
C PRO A 194 -9.73 3.70 17.67
N THR A 195 -10.39 4.78 18.08
CA THR A 195 -11.85 4.88 17.97
C THR A 195 -12.26 5.38 16.59
N ARG A 196 -13.47 5.02 16.13
CA ARG A 196 -14.04 5.51 14.87
C ARG A 196 -13.98 7.04 14.74
N ARG A 197 -14.25 7.78 15.82
CA ARG A 197 -14.20 9.25 15.84
C ARG A 197 -12.78 9.79 15.69
N GLU A 198 -11.78 9.12 16.26
CA GLU A 198 -10.38 9.55 16.13
C GLU A 198 -9.87 9.28 14.71
N SER A 199 -10.20 8.13 14.12
CA SER A 199 -9.89 7.85 12.70
C SER A 199 -10.57 8.85 11.76
N GLU A 200 -11.86 9.15 11.98
CA GLU A 200 -12.58 10.17 11.21
C GLU A 200 -11.90 11.55 11.31
N ARG A 201 -11.40 11.94 12.49
CA ARG A 201 -10.63 13.19 12.64
C ARG A 201 -9.30 13.16 11.88
N ALA A 202 -8.61 12.02 11.84
CA ALA A 202 -7.37 11.87 11.08
C ALA A 202 -7.63 11.98 9.57
N GLN A 203 -8.70 11.36 9.08
CA GLN A 203 -9.14 11.44 7.67
C GLN A 203 -9.53 12.87 7.28
N LEU A 204 -10.33 13.53 8.11
CA LEU A 204 -10.71 14.93 7.90
C LEU A 204 -9.52 15.88 7.97
N LEU A 205 -8.51 15.57 8.80
CA LEU A 205 -7.26 16.32 8.82
C LEU A 205 -6.52 16.19 7.48
N VAL A 206 -6.46 15.01 6.87
CA VAL A 206 -5.85 14.84 5.54
C VAL A 206 -6.57 15.69 4.48
N LEU A 207 -7.92 15.67 4.46
CA LEU A 207 -8.70 16.51 3.55
C LEU A 207 -8.45 18.01 3.77
N ASP A 208 -8.37 18.45 5.03
CA ASP A 208 -8.05 19.85 5.37
C ASP A 208 -6.65 20.26 4.89
N LEU A 209 -5.66 19.35 4.94
CA LEU A 209 -4.34 19.60 4.36
C LEU A 209 -4.38 19.73 2.82
N VAL A 210 -5.16 18.88 2.14
CA VAL A 210 -5.37 18.95 0.68
C VAL A 210 -6.04 20.27 0.28
N LEU A 211 -7.12 20.65 0.97
CA LEU A 211 -7.81 21.93 0.75
C LEU A 211 -6.87 23.13 1.01
N LYS A 212 -6.00 23.02 2.02
CA LYS A 212 -4.97 24.03 2.29
C LYS A 212 -3.97 24.15 1.14
N LEU A 213 -3.47 23.03 0.61
CA LEU A 213 -2.59 23.02 -0.56
C LEU A 213 -3.27 23.64 -1.78
N GLN A 214 -4.53 23.28 -2.04
CA GLN A 214 -5.32 23.84 -3.15
C GLN A 214 -5.50 25.37 -3.01
N SER A 215 -5.87 25.85 -1.82
CA SER A 215 -6.08 27.29 -1.58
C SER A 215 -4.80 28.13 -1.64
N SER A 216 -3.63 27.48 -1.60
CA SER A 216 -2.32 28.12 -1.72
C SER A 216 -1.92 28.45 -3.17
N ARG A 217 -2.80 28.18 -4.14
CA ARG A 217 -2.61 28.44 -5.59
C ARG A 217 -1.37 27.77 -6.18
N LEU A 218 -1.05 26.59 -5.65
CA LEU A 218 -0.02 25.73 -6.21
C LEU A 218 -0.61 24.90 -7.35
N PRO A 219 0.18 24.51 -8.35
CA PRO A 219 -0.28 23.75 -9.51
C PRO A 219 -0.47 22.26 -9.18
N PHE A 220 -1.18 21.95 -8.09
CA PHE A 220 -1.47 20.58 -7.67
C PHE A 220 -2.87 20.15 -8.10
N SER A 221 -2.93 18.93 -8.63
CA SER A 221 -4.17 18.16 -8.78
C SER A 221 -4.13 16.95 -7.85
N PHE A 222 -5.27 16.58 -7.28
CA PHE A 222 -5.39 15.48 -6.33
C PHE A 222 -6.37 14.43 -6.84
N ALA A 223 -5.97 13.16 -6.78
CA ALA A 223 -6.87 12.02 -6.90
C ALA A 223 -6.90 11.29 -5.55
N ILE A 224 -8.07 11.25 -4.91
CA ILE A 224 -8.25 10.65 -3.58
C ILE A 224 -9.18 9.45 -3.69
N PHE A 225 -8.69 8.28 -3.33
CA PHE A 225 -9.45 7.03 -3.36
C PHE A 225 -9.86 6.62 -1.95
N THR A 226 -11.15 6.31 -1.78
CA THR A 226 -11.70 6.07 -0.43
C THR A 226 -13.00 5.25 -0.45
N ARG A 227 -13.34 4.60 0.65
CA ARG A 227 -14.71 4.11 0.89
C ARG A 227 -15.64 5.26 1.30
N PRO A 228 -16.95 5.19 0.99
CA PRO A 228 -17.90 6.27 1.26
C PRO A 228 -18.25 6.41 2.75
N GLN A 229 -17.30 6.85 3.57
CA GLN A 229 -17.53 7.14 4.99
C GLN A 229 -18.20 8.51 5.14
N ARG A 230 -19.21 8.60 6.03
CA ARG A 230 -20.04 9.80 6.21
C ARG A 230 -19.24 11.10 6.35
N GLY A 231 -18.25 11.16 7.25
CA GLY A 231 -17.45 12.37 7.47
C GLY A 231 -16.71 12.84 6.21
N ILE A 232 -16.09 11.92 5.48
CA ILE A 232 -15.39 12.21 4.21
C ILE A 232 -16.39 12.73 3.18
N MET A 233 -17.51 12.03 2.97
CA MET A 233 -18.53 12.41 1.98
C MET A 233 -19.16 13.76 2.30
N ASP A 234 -19.47 14.03 3.57
CA ASP A 234 -20.05 15.31 4.01
C ASP A 234 -19.07 16.47 3.79
N CYS A 235 -17.77 16.26 4.08
CA CYS A 235 -16.71 17.22 3.78
C CYS A 235 -16.60 17.51 2.27
N CYS A 236 -16.65 16.47 1.43
CA CYS A 236 -16.60 16.63 -0.03
C CYS A 236 -17.78 17.45 -0.55
N ARG A 237 -19.00 17.16 -0.11
CA ARG A 237 -20.20 17.91 -0.50
C ARG A 237 -20.12 19.39 -0.10
N GLN A 238 -19.62 19.67 1.11
CA GLN A 238 -19.43 21.04 1.61
C GLN A 238 -18.41 21.84 0.79
N ASN A 239 -17.48 21.17 0.09
CA ASN A 239 -16.44 21.79 -0.72
C ASN A 239 -16.59 21.47 -2.22
N SER A 240 -17.83 21.27 -2.69
CA SER A 240 -18.16 20.92 -4.08
C SER A 240 -17.75 21.96 -5.13
N ASN A 241 -17.37 23.17 -4.70
CA ASN A 241 -16.79 24.19 -5.58
C ASN A 241 -15.37 23.84 -6.05
N VAL A 242 -14.62 23.04 -5.28
CA VAL A 242 -13.23 22.63 -5.59
C VAL A 242 -13.03 21.11 -5.66
N ILE A 243 -13.98 20.34 -5.13
CA ILE A 243 -13.97 18.87 -5.15
C ILE A 243 -15.02 18.36 -6.14
N GLU A 244 -14.58 17.57 -7.12
CA GLU A 244 -15.47 16.63 -7.81
C GLU A 244 -15.44 15.30 -7.07
N MET A 245 -16.59 14.65 -6.95
CA MET A 245 -16.71 13.35 -6.31
C MET A 245 -17.63 12.45 -7.14
N PHE A 246 -17.20 11.22 -7.41
CA PHE A 246 -18.02 10.23 -8.11
C PHE A 246 -17.80 8.80 -7.59
N ASP A 247 -18.82 7.98 -7.78
CA ASP A 247 -18.81 6.55 -7.44
C ASP A 247 -18.40 5.72 -8.67
N ILE A 248 -17.41 4.85 -8.51
CA ILE A 248 -17.02 3.90 -9.56
C ILE A 248 -18.21 3.02 -9.94
N CYS A 249 -19.02 2.59 -8.97
CA CYS A 249 -20.18 1.72 -9.21
C CYS A 249 -21.33 2.42 -9.96
N SER A 250 -21.28 3.75 -10.10
CA SER A 250 -22.29 4.51 -10.84
C SER A 250 -21.87 4.78 -12.30
N LEU A 251 -20.69 4.34 -12.71
CA LEU A 251 -20.24 4.49 -14.10
C LEU A 251 -20.87 3.42 -14.99
N PRO A 252 -21.28 3.76 -16.24
CA PRO A 252 -21.93 2.81 -17.13
C PRO A 252 -21.08 1.57 -17.46
N SER A 253 -19.76 1.74 -17.55
CA SER A 253 -18.81 0.65 -17.82
C SER A 253 -18.50 -0.24 -16.62
N HIS A 254 -19.09 0.02 -15.45
CA HIS A 254 -18.73 -0.68 -14.21
C HIS A 254 -18.87 -2.20 -14.33
N GLU A 255 -19.96 -2.69 -14.91
CA GLU A 255 -20.20 -4.12 -15.13
C GLU A 255 -19.37 -4.66 -16.30
N THR A 256 -19.29 -3.93 -17.41
CA THR A 256 -18.51 -4.33 -18.59
C THR A 256 -17.00 -4.41 -18.30
N ASP A 257 -16.49 -3.63 -17.35
CA ASP A 257 -15.10 -3.72 -16.88
C ASP A 257 -14.81 -5.08 -16.24
N VAL A 258 -15.76 -5.63 -15.47
CA VAL A 258 -15.61 -6.92 -14.80
C VAL A 258 -15.68 -8.05 -15.82
N GLU A 259 -16.62 -7.97 -16.76
CA GLU A 259 -16.69 -8.88 -17.90
C GLU A 259 -15.38 -8.86 -18.71
N THR A 260 -14.89 -7.67 -19.08
CA THR A 260 -13.64 -7.51 -19.84
C THR A 260 -12.47 -8.14 -19.09
N PHE A 261 -12.39 -7.91 -17.77
CA PHE A 261 -11.38 -8.53 -16.92
C PHE A 261 -11.48 -10.07 -16.95
N LEU A 262 -12.67 -10.64 -16.73
CA LEU A 262 -12.88 -12.09 -16.73
C LEU A 262 -12.49 -12.70 -18.08
N ARG A 263 -12.93 -12.12 -19.20
CA ARG A 263 -12.60 -12.57 -20.56
C ARG A 263 -11.09 -12.56 -20.81
N VAL A 264 -10.42 -11.45 -20.49
CA VAL A 264 -8.96 -11.33 -20.69
C VAL A 264 -8.19 -12.32 -19.82
N ALA A 265 -8.59 -12.49 -18.56
CA ALA A 265 -7.92 -13.39 -17.63
C ALA A 265 -8.13 -14.87 -17.99
N LEU A 266 -9.36 -15.28 -18.27
CA LEU A 266 -9.67 -16.67 -18.67
C LEU A 266 -9.05 -17.01 -20.02
N GLY A 267 -8.99 -16.06 -20.97
CA GLY A 267 -8.32 -16.28 -22.25
C GLY A 267 -6.83 -16.62 -22.11
N ARG A 268 -6.16 -16.22 -21.02
CA ARG A 268 -4.77 -16.60 -20.71
C ARG A 268 -4.65 -17.99 -20.09
N ILE A 269 -5.70 -18.45 -19.42
CA ILE A 269 -5.76 -19.75 -18.73
C ILE A 269 -6.23 -20.87 -19.67
N ALA A 270 -6.94 -20.53 -20.75
CA ALA A 270 -7.62 -21.45 -21.65
C ALA A 270 -6.82 -22.74 -21.93
N PRO A 271 -7.43 -23.95 -21.79
CA PRO A 271 -6.74 -25.25 -21.80
C PRO A 271 -5.85 -25.56 -23.03
N ASN A 272 -5.93 -24.77 -24.11
CA ASN A 272 -5.13 -24.94 -25.34
C ASN A 272 -4.21 -23.73 -25.65
N GLY A 273 -3.86 -22.93 -24.64
CA GLY A 273 -3.09 -21.68 -24.76
C GLY A 273 -1.62 -21.71 -24.33
N ARG A 274 -1.04 -22.85 -23.94
CA ARG A 274 0.42 -22.98 -23.75
C ARG A 274 1.13 -23.11 -25.11
N SER A 275 1.08 -22.07 -25.95
CA SER A 275 2.00 -21.95 -27.08
C SER A 275 3.38 -21.62 -26.54
N GLY A 276 4.35 -22.51 -26.78
CA GLY A 276 5.73 -22.34 -26.34
C GLY A 276 6.37 -21.10 -26.97
N ASP A 277 6.85 -20.21 -26.12
CA ASP A 277 7.77 -19.13 -26.48
C ASP A 277 8.94 -19.10 -25.49
N GLU A 278 9.58 -20.25 -25.27
CA GLU A 278 10.92 -20.33 -24.67
C GLU A 278 11.66 -21.57 -25.23
N ASP A 279 12.18 -21.47 -26.46
CA ASP A 279 13.56 -21.85 -26.77
C ASP A 279 13.93 -21.41 -28.21
N ARG A 280 14.56 -20.24 -28.36
CA ARG A 280 15.30 -19.93 -29.59
C ARG A 280 16.68 -20.57 -29.48
N GLY A 281 16.72 -21.88 -29.72
CA GLY A 281 17.92 -22.59 -30.12
C GLY A 281 18.16 -22.36 -31.60
N GLU A 282 19.20 -21.58 -31.92
CA GLU A 282 19.76 -21.50 -33.26
C GLU A 282 20.29 -22.87 -33.68
N ASP A 283 19.72 -23.50 -34.71
CA ASP A 283 20.47 -24.46 -35.50
C ASP A 283 20.07 -24.39 -36.98
N GLU A 284 21.07 -24.28 -37.82
CA GLU A 284 20.97 -24.10 -39.26
C GLU A 284 20.88 -25.44 -39.99
N GLY A 285 19.99 -25.54 -40.98
CA GLY A 285 20.17 -26.42 -42.13
C GLY A 285 19.20 -27.59 -42.26
N GLU A 286 18.34 -27.53 -43.28
CA GLU A 286 18.30 -28.47 -44.43
C GLU A 286 16.94 -28.48 -45.16
N GLY A 287 16.95 -28.07 -46.44
CA GLY A 287 16.16 -28.67 -47.53
C GLY A 287 14.65 -28.37 -47.64
N PRO A 288 14.14 -27.98 -48.84
CA PRO A 288 12.71 -27.76 -49.04
C PRO A 288 11.98 -29.11 -49.16
N ARG A 289 11.16 -29.45 -48.15
CA ARG A 289 10.13 -30.48 -48.27
C ARG A 289 8.80 -29.81 -48.62
N GLN A 290 8.16 -30.37 -49.64
CA GLN A 290 6.86 -29.98 -50.14
C GLN A 290 5.85 -29.95 -48.99
N VAL A 291 5.20 -28.81 -48.82
CA VAL A 291 4.09 -28.63 -47.88
C VAL A 291 2.85 -29.13 -48.63
N ASP A 292 2.27 -30.22 -48.15
CA ASP A 292 0.93 -30.61 -48.52
C ASP A 292 -0.04 -29.55 -47.95
N ASP A 293 -0.81 -28.95 -48.85
CA ASP A 293 -1.91 -28.03 -48.55
C ASP A 293 -3.04 -28.82 -47.87
N ASP A 294 -3.03 -28.84 -46.54
CA ASP A 294 -4.21 -29.11 -45.70
C ASP A 294 -4.23 -28.07 -44.57
N VAL A 295 -4.55 -26.83 -44.93
CA VAL A 295 -4.94 -25.80 -43.95
C VAL A 295 -6.39 -26.10 -43.60
N ASP A 296 -6.61 -26.82 -42.50
CA ASP A 296 -7.91 -26.83 -41.80
C ASP A 296 -8.21 -25.41 -41.32
N GLU A 297 -8.83 -24.61 -42.19
CA GLU A 297 -9.25 -23.23 -41.96
C GLU A 297 -10.56 -23.16 -41.14
N ASP A 298 -10.77 -24.10 -40.20
CA ASP A 298 -12.03 -24.19 -39.43
C ASP A 298 -11.85 -24.58 -37.95
N SER A 299 -10.61 -24.63 -37.43
CA SER A 299 -10.41 -24.74 -35.98
C SER A 299 -10.48 -23.36 -35.33
N ALA A 300 -11.66 -22.73 -35.36
CA ALA A 300 -11.97 -21.66 -34.42
C ALA A 300 -11.68 -22.22 -33.02
N LYS A 301 -10.71 -21.64 -32.31
CA LYS A 301 -10.46 -21.99 -30.91
C LYS A 301 -11.81 -21.91 -30.20
N PRO A 302 -12.25 -22.95 -29.47
CA PRO A 302 -13.49 -22.84 -28.73
C PRO A 302 -13.36 -21.63 -27.80
N ASP A 303 -14.30 -20.70 -27.90
CA ASP A 303 -14.44 -19.60 -26.96
C ASP A 303 -14.58 -20.24 -25.58
N TRP A 304 -13.48 -20.25 -24.82
CA TRP A 304 -13.42 -20.81 -23.48
C TRP A 304 -13.35 -19.67 -22.48
N PRO A 305 -14.26 -19.62 -21.49
CA PRO A 305 -15.48 -20.43 -21.42
C PRO A 305 -16.55 -19.99 -22.43
N ASP A 306 -17.55 -20.83 -22.66
CA ASP A 306 -18.70 -20.45 -23.46
C ASP A 306 -19.47 -19.25 -22.85
N GLU A 307 -20.28 -18.58 -23.67
CA GLU A 307 -21.00 -17.37 -23.27
C GLU A 307 -21.97 -17.60 -22.09
N ASP A 308 -22.56 -18.79 -21.95
CA ASP A 308 -23.48 -19.09 -20.85
C ASP A 308 -22.72 -19.18 -19.53
N ARG A 309 -21.56 -19.85 -19.51
CA ARG A 309 -20.66 -19.93 -18.36
C ARG A 309 -20.05 -18.56 -18.03
N MET A 310 -19.69 -17.78 -19.05
CA MET A 310 -19.24 -16.39 -18.87
C MET A 310 -20.30 -15.54 -18.17
N GLN A 311 -21.56 -15.60 -18.61
CA GLN A 311 -22.66 -14.86 -18.00
C GLN A 311 -22.87 -15.26 -16.53
N GLN A 312 -22.78 -16.55 -16.22
CA GLN A 312 -22.86 -17.03 -14.82
C GLN A 312 -21.74 -16.47 -13.95
N LEU A 313 -20.52 -16.36 -14.45
CA LEU A 313 -19.40 -15.73 -13.73
C LEU A 313 -19.66 -14.24 -13.49
N ILE A 314 -20.16 -13.52 -14.49
CA ILE A 314 -20.52 -12.09 -14.35
C ILE A 314 -21.58 -11.93 -13.25
N ASP A 315 -22.63 -12.74 -13.28
CA ASP A 315 -23.71 -12.72 -12.28
C ASP A 315 -23.20 -13.09 -10.88
N MET A 316 -22.25 -14.03 -10.79
CA MET A 316 -21.64 -14.46 -9.54
C MET A 316 -20.79 -13.37 -8.89
N THR A 317 -20.01 -12.64 -9.71
CA THR A 317 -19.13 -11.57 -9.23
C THR A 317 -19.89 -10.29 -8.88
N ARG A 318 -21.09 -10.08 -9.42
CA ARG A 318 -21.96 -8.91 -9.14
C ARG A 318 -21.24 -7.57 -9.33
N GLY A 319 -20.39 -7.51 -10.35
CA GLY A 319 -19.57 -6.33 -10.65
C GLY A 319 -18.47 -6.05 -9.62
N ASP A 320 -18.10 -7.00 -8.76
CA ASP A 320 -16.99 -6.86 -7.80
C ASP A 320 -15.68 -7.40 -8.39
N MET A 321 -14.66 -6.54 -8.49
CA MET A 321 -13.38 -6.87 -9.12
C MET A 321 -12.54 -7.81 -8.26
N LEU A 322 -12.69 -7.76 -6.94
CA LEU A 322 -12.02 -8.67 -6.02
C LEU A 322 -12.65 -10.05 -6.12
N ALA A 323 -13.98 -10.14 -6.17
CA ALA A 323 -14.68 -11.40 -6.42
C ALA A 323 -14.24 -12.02 -7.75
N ALA A 324 -14.18 -11.22 -8.82
CA ALA A 324 -13.69 -11.67 -10.11
C ALA A 324 -12.23 -12.15 -10.04
N SER A 325 -11.36 -11.41 -9.35
CA SER A 325 -9.97 -11.82 -9.14
C SER A 325 -9.85 -13.13 -8.35
N THR A 326 -10.72 -13.36 -7.36
CA THR A 326 -10.79 -14.62 -6.61
C THR A 326 -11.22 -15.78 -7.50
N VAL A 327 -12.20 -15.57 -8.39
CA VAL A 327 -12.60 -16.57 -9.40
C VAL A 327 -11.41 -16.98 -10.26
N ILE A 328 -10.70 -15.99 -10.83
CA ILE A 328 -9.54 -16.24 -11.70
C ILE A 328 -8.45 -17.01 -10.95
N LYS A 329 -8.05 -16.56 -9.76
CA LYS A 329 -7.02 -17.23 -8.97
C LYS A 329 -7.37 -18.68 -8.65
N ARG A 330 -8.63 -18.94 -8.31
CA ARG A 330 -9.09 -20.29 -7.99
C ARG A 330 -8.96 -21.25 -9.18
N ILE A 331 -9.18 -20.75 -10.39
CA ILE A 331 -9.03 -21.53 -11.62
C ILE A 331 -7.54 -21.63 -12.02
N GLU A 332 -6.76 -20.57 -11.83
CA GLU A 332 -5.33 -20.52 -12.17
C GLU A 332 -4.47 -21.42 -11.27
N ASP A 333 -4.79 -21.50 -9.97
CA ASP A 333 -4.03 -22.24 -8.96
C ASP A 333 -4.28 -23.77 -8.99
N VAL A 334 -5.12 -24.29 -9.90
CA VAL A 334 -5.45 -25.71 -9.95
C VAL A 334 -4.34 -26.53 -10.62
N GLU A 335 -3.95 -27.66 -10.02
CA GLU A 335 -3.00 -28.61 -10.64
C GLU A 335 -3.65 -29.45 -11.77
N GLY A 336 -4.97 -29.37 -11.95
CA GLY A 336 -5.79 -30.14 -12.89
C GLY A 336 -6.25 -29.36 -14.11
N ASP A 337 -7.33 -29.81 -14.75
CA ASP A 337 -7.95 -29.09 -15.87
C ASP A 337 -8.69 -27.83 -15.36
N PRO A 338 -8.34 -26.62 -15.83
CA PRO A 338 -9.08 -25.40 -15.52
C PRO A 338 -10.58 -25.50 -15.82
N ASP A 339 -10.97 -26.31 -16.81
CA ASP A 339 -12.36 -26.49 -17.20
C ASP A 339 -13.18 -27.20 -16.13
N ASP A 340 -12.61 -28.23 -15.50
CA ASP A 340 -13.22 -28.98 -14.39
C ASP A 340 -13.42 -28.08 -13.15
N GLU A 341 -12.44 -27.23 -12.83
CA GLU A 341 -12.56 -26.33 -11.68
C GLU A 341 -13.56 -25.20 -11.96
N LEU A 342 -13.65 -24.72 -13.20
CA LEU A 342 -14.70 -23.79 -13.59
C LEU A 342 -16.09 -24.39 -13.39
N ASP A 343 -16.32 -25.66 -13.79
CA ASP A 343 -17.59 -26.35 -13.54
C ASP A 343 -17.91 -26.43 -12.05
N ARG A 344 -16.95 -26.84 -11.22
CA ARG A 344 -17.13 -26.90 -9.76
C ARG A 344 -17.43 -25.53 -9.17
N LEU A 345 -16.81 -24.47 -9.67
CA LEU A 345 -17.01 -23.10 -9.21
C LEU A 345 -18.43 -22.63 -9.55
N LEU A 346 -18.91 -22.91 -10.76
CA LEU A 346 -20.27 -22.59 -11.19
C LEU A 346 -21.33 -23.36 -10.39
N GLU A 347 -21.08 -24.62 -10.06
CA GLU A 347 -21.99 -25.44 -9.24
C GLU A 347 -22.04 -25.00 -7.76
N ASN A 348 -20.89 -24.70 -7.16
CA ASN A 348 -20.78 -24.46 -5.72
C ASN A 348 -20.81 -22.97 -5.33
N GLY A 349 -20.63 -22.08 -6.30
CA GLY A 349 -20.46 -20.64 -6.13
C GLY A 349 -19.16 -20.27 -5.40
N LEU A 350 -18.96 -18.96 -5.21
CA LEU A 350 -17.92 -18.42 -4.32
C LEU A 350 -18.26 -18.77 -2.87
N GLN A 351 -17.76 -19.90 -2.36
CA GLN A 351 -17.79 -20.15 -0.93
C GLN A 351 -16.91 -19.11 -0.21
N PRO A 352 -17.30 -18.62 0.97
CA PRO A 352 -16.35 -17.89 1.80
C PRO A 352 -15.13 -18.77 2.02
N ASP A 353 -13.93 -18.18 2.02
CA ASP A 353 -12.70 -18.90 2.36
C ASP A 353 -13.00 -19.83 3.55
N PRO A 354 -12.66 -21.13 3.48
CA PRO A 354 -12.64 -21.92 4.69
C PRO A 354 -11.80 -21.12 5.68
N ALA A 355 -12.38 -20.81 6.85
CA ALA A 355 -11.63 -20.14 7.92
C ALA A 355 -10.27 -20.85 7.99
N PRO A 356 -9.14 -20.09 7.99
CA PRO A 356 -7.82 -20.68 7.89
C PRO A 356 -7.81 -21.88 8.81
N GLU A 357 -7.59 -23.08 8.24
CA GLU A 357 -7.54 -24.30 9.04
C GLU A 357 -6.66 -23.95 10.22
N ALA A 358 -7.24 -24.00 11.42
CA ALA A 358 -6.52 -23.60 12.61
C ALA A 358 -5.18 -24.32 12.54
N GLU A 359 -4.08 -23.56 12.44
CA GLU A 359 -2.74 -24.14 12.39
C GLU A 359 -2.72 -25.26 13.41
N PRO A 360 -2.23 -26.47 13.04
CA PRO A 360 -2.32 -27.62 13.91
C PRO A 360 -1.84 -27.18 15.28
N THR A 361 -2.78 -27.15 16.24
CA THR A 361 -2.52 -26.58 17.55
C THR A 361 -1.37 -27.41 18.08
N VAL A 362 -0.17 -26.82 18.10
CA VAL A 362 1.00 -27.49 18.66
C VAL A 362 0.67 -27.63 20.13
N THR A 363 0.09 -28.78 20.48
CA THR A 363 -0.13 -29.12 21.87
C THR A 363 1.23 -29.04 22.55
N PRO A 364 1.32 -28.53 23.79
CA PRO A 364 2.59 -28.42 24.53
C PRO A 364 3.37 -29.75 24.69
N SER A 365 2.82 -30.87 24.22
CA SER A 365 3.47 -32.18 24.18
C SER A 365 4.39 -32.40 22.96
N ALA A 366 4.21 -31.66 21.85
CA ALA A 366 5.00 -31.87 20.63
C ALA A 366 6.38 -31.18 20.64
N ILE A 367 6.63 -30.24 21.57
CA ILE A 367 7.96 -29.61 21.75
C ILE A 367 8.90 -30.49 22.60
N ALA A 368 8.42 -31.60 23.18
CA ALA A 368 9.24 -32.53 23.96
C ALA A 368 10.13 -33.48 23.12
N GLY A 369 10.08 -33.40 21.78
CA GLY A 369 10.83 -34.28 20.88
C GLY A 369 12.16 -33.72 20.33
N LEU A 370 12.45 -32.42 20.49
CA LEU A 370 13.59 -31.77 19.81
C LEU A 370 14.75 -31.36 20.72
N PHE A 371 14.73 -31.70 22.00
CA PHE A 371 15.89 -31.56 22.88
C PHE A 371 16.23 -32.89 23.54
N THR A 372 17.03 -33.69 22.85
CA THR A 372 17.82 -34.72 23.52
C THR A 372 18.83 -34.03 24.43
N GLY A 373 18.64 -34.17 25.74
CA GLY A 373 19.69 -33.91 26.73
C GLY A 373 19.48 -32.70 27.64
N ALA A 374 18.37 -32.63 28.40
CA ALA A 374 18.38 -32.02 29.74
C ALA A 374 17.15 -32.45 30.54
N THR A 375 17.38 -33.21 31.61
CA THR A 375 16.35 -33.52 32.62
C THR A 375 16.09 -32.25 33.45
N ILE A 376 14.91 -31.64 33.32
CA ILE A 376 14.48 -30.53 34.18
C ILE A 376 13.47 -31.06 35.21
N GLN A 377 13.91 -31.13 36.47
CA GLN A 377 13.05 -31.36 37.63
C GLN A 377 12.43 -30.02 38.09
N GLN A 378 11.10 -30.03 38.26
CA GLN A 378 10.23 -29.02 38.90
C GLN A 378 10.04 -27.66 38.18
N ILE A 379 8.77 -27.38 37.86
CA ILE A 379 8.25 -26.19 37.18
C ILE A 379 7.91 -25.10 38.22
N GLY A 380 8.46 -23.90 38.05
CA GLY A 380 7.97 -22.66 38.66
C GLY A 380 7.05 -21.90 37.68
N ASN A 381 6.19 -21.02 38.20
CA ASN A 381 5.14 -20.33 37.44
C ASN A 381 5.69 -19.44 36.30
N ILE A 382 5.23 -19.68 35.08
CA ILE A 382 5.48 -18.83 33.89
C ILE A 382 4.30 -17.89 33.71
N GLN A 383 4.55 -16.60 33.54
CA GLN A 383 3.50 -15.61 33.28
C GLN A 383 3.78 -14.87 31.97
N LEU A 384 2.85 -14.98 31.03
CA LEU A 384 2.94 -14.36 29.70
C LEU A 384 2.34 -12.96 29.74
N GLY A 385 3.14 -11.94 29.44
CA GLY A 385 2.68 -10.58 29.24
C GLY A 385 3.44 -9.96 28.07
N GLY A 386 2.77 -9.85 26.92
CA GLY A 386 3.18 -9.06 25.75
C GLY A 386 4.66 -9.16 25.31
N THR A 387 4.91 -9.91 24.23
CA THR A 387 6.19 -10.07 23.49
C THR A 387 7.45 -10.53 24.23
N ASN A 388 7.50 -10.55 25.57
CA ASN A 388 8.64 -11.08 26.33
C ASN A 388 8.24 -12.23 27.28
N VAL A 389 9.13 -13.21 27.43
CA VAL A 389 8.98 -14.34 28.36
C VAL A 389 9.87 -14.10 29.58
N TYR A 390 9.25 -14.01 30.76
CA TYR A 390 9.97 -13.85 32.03
C TYR A 390 9.98 -15.17 32.80
N TYR A 391 11.15 -15.59 33.27
CA TYR A 391 11.29 -16.71 34.19
C TYR A 391 11.87 -16.25 35.53
N THR A 392 11.29 -16.76 36.62
CA THR A 392 11.75 -16.58 38.00
C THR A 392 12.39 -17.86 38.53
N ASN A 393 13.65 -17.77 38.94
CA ASN A 393 14.34 -18.85 39.64
C ASN A 393 13.83 -18.94 41.11
N PRO A 394 13.92 -20.10 41.79
CA PRO A 394 13.69 -20.24 43.23
C PRO A 394 14.36 -19.19 44.15
N THR A 395 15.39 -18.46 43.71
CA THR A 395 15.97 -17.31 44.45
C THR A 395 15.32 -15.95 44.15
N ASN A 396 14.18 -15.92 43.45
CA ASN A 396 13.39 -14.73 43.10
C ASN A 396 14.06 -13.71 42.15
N ASN A 397 15.05 -14.15 41.38
CA ASN A 397 15.62 -13.35 40.30
C ASN A 397 14.79 -13.51 39.01
N VAL A 398 14.44 -12.39 38.37
CA VAL A 398 13.66 -12.34 37.13
C VAL A 398 14.61 -12.23 35.94
N TYR A 399 14.47 -13.12 34.96
CA TYR A 399 15.23 -13.10 33.71
C TYR A 399 14.30 -12.85 32.52
N ASP A 400 14.70 -11.95 31.62
CA ASP A 400 14.06 -11.72 30.32
C ASP A 400 14.73 -12.62 29.27
N VAL A 401 13.95 -13.47 28.61
CA VAL A 401 14.44 -14.37 27.56
C VAL A 401 13.94 -13.82 26.21
N ASN A 402 14.81 -13.09 25.52
CA ASN A 402 14.54 -12.62 24.17
C ASN A 402 15.12 -13.60 23.14
N LEU A 403 14.33 -13.98 22.12
CA LEU A 403 14.77 -14.84 21.01
C LEU A 403 15.70 -14.03 20.09
N GLY A 404 16.94 -13.80 20.53
CA GLY A 404 17.96 -13.09 19.77
C GLY A 404 18.91 -12.27 20.65
N GLY A 405 19.90 -12.93 21.26
CA GLY A 405 21.07 -12.28 21.88
C GLY A 405 20.90 -11.85 23.35
N SER A 406 21.70 -12.45 24.24
CA SER A 406 21.67 -12.19 25.69
C SER A 406 22.22 -10.81 26.07
N ARG A 407 21.47 -10.04 26.87
CA ARG A 407 21.98 -8.90 27.64
C ARG A 407 21.54 -9.02 29.10
N GLN A 408 22.49 -8.90 30.02
CA GLN A 408 22.26 -8.89 31.47
C GLN A 408 21.69 -7.52 31.88
N VAL A 409 20.56 -7.46 32.60
CA VAL A 409 20.02 -6.21 33.18
C VAL A 409 20.05 -6.30 34.71
N HIS A 410 20.45 -5.21 35.36
CA HIS A 410 20.79 -5.11 36.79
C HIS A 410 19.64 -5.35 37.78
N SER A 411 20.04 -5.86 38.95
CA SER A 411 19.25 -6.18 40.15
C SER A 411 18.28 -5.07 40.59
N ILE A 412 17.01 -5.41 40.76
CA ILE A 412 16.00 -4.58 41.43
C ILE A 412 15.73 -5.23 42.79
N GLY A 413 15.97 -4.50 43.88
CA GLY A 413 15.86 -4.98 45.26
C GLY A 413 14.44 -5.38 45.71
N PRO A 414 14.30 -6.07 46.86
CA PRO A 414 13.08 -6.79 47.22
C PRO A 414 11.93 -5.86 47.64
N VAL A 415 10.73 -6.17 47.13
CA VAL A 415 9.45 -5.56 47.52
C VAL A 415 8.88 -6.33 48.72
N LEU A 416 8.55 -5.63 49.80
CA LEU A 416 7.94 -6.18 51.02
C LEU A 416 6.45 -6.56 50.79
N PRO A 417 5.94 -7.65 51.40
CA PRO A 417 4.57 -8.10 51.21
C PRO A 417 3.56 -7.32 52.07
N HIS A 418 2.42 -6.98 51.46
CA HIS A 418 1.23 -6.46 52.14
C HIS A 418 0.45 -7.60 52.80
N GLU A 419 0.14 -7.48 54.09
CA GLU A 419 -0.67 -8.43 54.86
C GLU A 419 -2.16 -8.40 54.43
N GLU A 420 -2.72 -9.58 54.14
CA GLU A 420 -4.16 -9.85 54.17
C GLU A 420 -4.62 -10.12 55.60
N GLY A 421 -5.58 -9.34 56.09
CA GLY A 421 -6.31 -9.59 57.33
C GLY A 421 -7.80 -9.79 57.08
N GLN A 422 -8.24 -11.05 57.02
CA GLN A 422 -9.64 -11.46 57.16
C GLN A 422 -10.21 -11.06 58.53
N ARG A 423 -11.49 -10.64 58.59
CA ARG A 423 -12.59 -11.36 59.29
C ARG A 423 -13.90 -10.56 59.41
N ARG A 424 -14.97 -11.22 58.94
CA ARG A 424 -16.34 -11.44 59.50
C ARG A 424 -17.24 -10.22 59.68
N LEU A 425 -18.34 -10.12 58.93
CA LEU A 425 -19.63 -10.85 59.08
C LEU A 425 -20.27 -10.71 60.46
N THR A 426 -21.51 -10.24 60.44
CA THR A 426 -22.61 -11.17 60.76
C THR A 426 -23.21 -11.69 59.48
#